data_AF-A0A2G3A1Q6-F1
#
_entry.id   AF-A0A2G3A1Q6-F1
#
_cell.length_a   1.000
_cell.length_b   1.000
_cell.length_c   1.000
_cell.angle_alpha   90.00
_cell.angle_beta   90.00
_cell.angle_gamma   90.00
#
_symmetry.space_group_name_H-M   'P 1'
#
loop_
_entity.id
_entity.type
_entity.pdbx_description
1 polymer ?
#
loop_
_entity_poly.entity_id
_entity_poly.type
_entity_poly.pdbx_seq_one_letter_code
_entity_poly.pdbx_strand_id
1 'polypeptide(L)'
;MGTVASPHFVIFPFMSHGHTIPLLHLATLLCRRFIAVTVFTTPANGPSIRDFLQDVSISIIDFPKGVLGIPSGVENTEKLPSMSSFGQFANATKLMQALSVLQHRPT
;
A
#
# COMPACT_ATOMS: atom_id res chain seq x y z
N MET A 1 -20.93 7.01 -29.73
CA MET A 1 -20.77 7.58 -28.37
C MET A 1 -19.44 7.09 -27.84
N GLY A 2 -18.48 7.97 -27.59
CA GLY A 2 -17.18 7.57 -27.07
C GLY A 2 -17.32 7.04 -25.64
N THR A 3 -16.70 5.91 -25.33
CA THR A 3 -16.63 5.39 -23.95
C THR A 3 -15.79 6.35 -23.13
N VAL A 4 -16.39 7.02 -22.14
CA VAL A 4 -15.62 7.75 -21.13
C VAL A 4 -14.83 6.70 -20.35
N ALA A 5 -13.50 6.79 -20.36
CA ALA A 5 -12.65 5.86 -19.62
C ALA A 5 -13.00 5.95 -18.12
N SER A 6 -13.33 4.81 -17.51
CA SER A 6 -13.55 4.76 -16.06
C SER A 6 -12.26 5.11 -15.33
N PRO A 7 -12.30 5.95 -14.28
CA PRO A 7 -11.12 6.29 -13.52
C PRO A 7 -10.55 5.05 -12.82
N HIS A 8 -9.22 5.02 -12.66
CA HIS A 8 -8.51 4.01 -11.89
C HIS A 8 -7.76 4.70 -10.77
N PHE A 9 -8.05 4.31 -9.53
CA PHE A 9 -7.40 4.85 -8.34
C PHE A 9 -6.24 3.97 -7.91
N VAL A 10 -5.13 4.64 -7.59
CA VAL A 10 -4.01 4.03 -6.90
C VAL A 10 -4.03 4.50 -5.46
N ILE A 11 -4.04 3.54 -4.53
CA ILE A 11 -3.98 3.80 -3.09
C ILE A 11 -2.66 3.24 -2.59
N PHE A 12 -1.83 4.11 -2.02
CA PHE A 12 -0.56 3.73 -1.41
C PHE A 12 -0.55 4.20 0.05
N PRO A 13 -1.03 3.37 0.99
CA PRO A 13 -1.06 3.72 2.39
C PRO A 13 0.34 3.82 2.98
N PHE A 14 0.49 4.68 3.99
CA PHE A 14 1.58 4.55 4.95
C PHE A 14 1.35 3.29 5.79
N MET A 15 2.42 2.50 6.04
CA MET A 15 2.37 1.16 6.63
C MET A 15 2.19 1.22 8.15
N SER A 16 1.05 1.77 8.56
CA SER A 16 0.53 1.77 9.91
C SER A 16 -0.96 1.50 9.86
N HIS A 17 -1.52 0.86 10.89
CA HIS A 17 -2.96 0.55 10.90
C HIS A 17 -3.84 1.80 10.85
N GLY A 18 -3.42 2.89 11.51
CA GLY A 18 -4.13 4.17 11.51
C GLY A 18 -4.28 4.81 10.13
N HIS A 19 -3.41 4.48 9.17
CA HIS A 19 -3.51 4.95 7.77
C HIS A 19 -4.04 3.87 6.84
N THR A 20 -3.62 2.62 7.04
CA THR A 20 -3.96 1.49 6.17
C THR A 20 -5.46 1.20 6.22
N ILE A 21 -6.04 0.99 7.41
CA ILE A 21 -7.44 0.54 7.53
C ILE A 21 -8.42 1.56 6.91
N PRO A 22 -8.35 2.87 7.19
CA PRO A 22 -9.25 3.84 6.54
C PRO A 22 -9.14 3.86 5.02
N LEU A 23 -7.93 3.66 4.48
CA LEU A 23 -7.71 3.61 3.04
C LEU A 23 -8.23 2.32 2.39
N LEU A 24 -8.23 1.18 3.11
CA LEU A 24 -8.89 -0.04 2.63
C LEU A 24 -10.43 0.12 2.61
N HIS A 25 -11.01 0.82 3.59
CA HIS A 25 -12.43 1.19 3.54
C HIS A 25 -12.74 2.10 2.34
N LEU A 26 -11.87 3.08 2.06
CA LEU A 26 -12.00 3.93 0.87
C LEU A 26 -11.92 3.09 -0.42
N ALA A 27 -10.96 2.16 -0.51
CA ALA A 27 -10.85 1.24 -1.64
C ALA A 27 -12.15 0.45 -1.85
N THR A 28 -12.72 -0.08 -0.77
CA THR A 28 -14.00 -0.80 -0.79
C THR A 28 -15.13 0.07 -1.34
N LEU A 29 -15.23 1.33 -0.89
CA LEU A 29 -16.25 2.27 -1.38
C LEU A 29 -16.10 2.60 -2.87
N LEU A 30 -14.86 2.70 -3.37
CA LEU A 30 -14.57 2.91 -4.79
C LEU A 30 -14.94 1.67 -5.62
N CYS A 31 -14.54 0.47 -5.19
CA CYS A 31 -14.88 -0.77 -5.87
C CYS A 31 -16.39 -1.02 -5.94
N ARG A 32 -17.14 -0.68 -4.88
CA ARG A 32 -18.62 -0.75 -4.88
C ARG A 32 -19.29 0.20 -5.88
N ARG A 33 -18.55 1.17 -6.42
CA ARG A 33 -18.98 2.06 -7.51
C ARG A 33 -18.42 1.64 -8.87
N PHE A 34 -17.92 0.40 -8.98
CA PHE A 34 -17.30 -0.15 -10.18
C PHE A 34 -16.06 0.62 -10.66
N ILE A 35 -15.37 1.30 -9.74
CA ILE A 35 -14.12 2.01 -9.99
C ILE A 35 -12.96 1.04 -9.72
N ALA A 36 -12.05 0.92 -10.67
CA ALA A 36 -10.85 0.10 -10.51
C ALA A 36 -9.93 0.69 -9.44
N VAL A 37 -9.37 -0.16 -8.58
CA VAL A 37 -8.43 0.24 -7.53
C VAL A 37 -7.22 -0.68 -7.55
N THR A 38 -6.03 -0.10 -7.43
CA THR A 38 -4.80 -0.83 -7.08
C THR A 38 -4.29 -0.34 -5.73
N VAL A 39 -4.10 -1.27 -4.78
CA VAL A 39 -3.49 -0.97 -3.48
C VAL A 39 -2.03 -1.38 -3.51
N PHE A 40 -1.14 -0.44 -3.22
CA PHE A 40 0.28 -0.71 -3.03
C PHE A 40 0.57 -0.99 -1.56
N THR A 41 1.39 -1.99 -1.30
CA THR A 41 1.77 -2.39 0.05
C THR A 41 3.11 -3.13 0.02
N THR A 42 3.54 -3.67 1.16
CA THR A 42 4.79 -4.42 1.30
C THR A 42 4.54 -5.92 1.46
N PRO A 43 5.57 -6.78 1.28
CA PRO A 43 5.42 -8.22 1.46
C PRO A 43 4.77 -8.62 2.80
N ALA A 44 5.18 -8.00 3.91
CA ALA A 44 4.68 -8.35 5.24
C ALA A 44 3.25 -7.86 5.53
N ASN A 45 2.76 -6.85 4.81
CA ASN A 45 1.40 -6.33 4.95
C ASN A 45 0.42 -6.93 3.92
N GLY A 46 0.94 -7.52 2.83
CA GLY A 46 0.17 -8.08 1.73
C GLY A 46 -0.92 -9.08 2.14
N PRO A 47 -0.61 -10.12 2.95
CA PRO A 47 -1.59 -11.11 3.37
C PRO A 47 -2.82 -10.49 4.06
N SER A 48 -2.61 -9.64 5.07
CA SER A 48 -3.71 -8.99 5.80
C SER A 48 -4.57 -8.09 4.91
N ILE A 49 -3.96 -7.44 3.90
CA ILE A 49 -4.72 -6.61 2.94
C ILE A 49 -5.52 -7.47 1.97
N ARG A 50 -4.99 -8.62 1.51
CA ARG A 50 -5.73 -9.58 0.68
C ARG A 50 -6.93 -10.17 1.41
N ASP A 51 -6.77 -10.47 2.68
CA ASP A 51 -7.86 -10.97 3.52
C ASP A 51 -8.98 -9.92 3.67
N PHE A 52 -8.62 -8.63 3.70
CA PHE A 52 -9.56 -7.52 3.78
C PHE A 52 -10.23 -7.20 2.42
N LEU A 53 -9.47 -7.24 1.32
CA LEU A 53 -9.92 -6.89 -0.03
C LEU A 53 -9.73 -8.09 -0.97
N GLN A 54 -10.79 -8.88 -1.17
CA GLN A 54 -10.72 -10.09 -2.00
C GLN A 54 -10.62 -9.78 -3.51
N ASP A 55 -11.27 -8.71 -3.99
CA ASP A 55 -11.41 -8.40 -5.42
C ASP A 55 -10.66 -7.12 -5.85
N VAL A 56 -9.52 -6.81 -5.20
CA VAL A 56 -8.71 -5.62 -5.52
C VAL A 56 -7.32 -6.02 -6.03
N SER A 57 -6.83 -5.27 -7.01
CA SER A 57 -5.45 -5.41 -7.47
C SER A 57 -4.50 -4.96 -6.35
N ILE A 58 -3.56 -5.82 -5.97
CA ILE A 58 -2.57 -5.52 -4.94
C ILE A 58 -1.18 -5.60 -5.55
N SER A 59 -0.44 -4.51 -5.47
CA SER A 59 0.95 -4.43 -5.89
C SER A 59 1.88 -4.43 -4.68
N ILE A 60 2.84 -5.34 -4.68
CA ILE A 60 3.85 -5.45 -3.62
C ILE A 60 5.07 -4.61 -4.01
N ILE A 61 5.48 -3.71 -3.12
CA ILE A 61 6.71 -2.93 -3.19
C ILE A 61 7.57 -3.33 -1.99
N ASP A 62 8.85 -3.65 -2.24
CA ASP A 62 9.78 -3.97 -1.17
C ASP A 62 9.97 -2.79 -0.21
N PHE A 63 9.93 -3.10 1.09
CA PHE A 63 10.36 -2.15 2.12
C PHE A 63 11.91 -2.10 2.14
N PRO A 64 12.52 -0.91 2.33
CA PRO A 64 13.97 -0.79 2.36
C PRO A 64 14.61 -1.65 3.45
N LYS A 65 15.68 -2.37 3.08
CA LYS A 65 16.44 -3.25 3.98
C LYS A 65 17.56 -2.46 4.68
N GLY A 66 17.98 -2.96 5.85
CA GLY A 66 19.16 -2.42 6.55
C GLY A 66 18.97 -1.03 7.17
N VAL A 67 17.72 -0.62 7.42
CA VAL A 67 17.44 0.68 8.04
C VAL A 67 17.86 0.64 9.52
N LEU A 68 18.72 1.58 9.92
CA LEU A 68 19.21 1.69 11.29
C LEU A 68 18.04 1.80 12.28
N GLY A 69 18.06 0.96 13.32
CA GLY A 69 17.03 0.97 14.37
C GLY A 69 15.72 0.25 14.01
N ILE A 70 15.64 -0.39 12.84
CA ILE A 70 14.50 -1.20 12.41
C ILE A 70 14.96 -2.66 12.24
N PRO A 71 14.35 -3.62 12.97
CA PRO A 71 14.66 -5.04 12.78
C PRO A 71 14.32 -5.53 11.37
N SER A 72 15.01 -6.57 10.92
CA SER A 72 14.72 -7.21 9.63
C SER A 72 13.29 -7.76 9.60
N GLY A 73 12.57 -7.53 8.50
CA GLY A 73 11.18 -7.97 8.31
C GLY A 73 10.12 -7.09 8.97
N VAL A 74 10.50 -6.00 9.67
CA VAL A 74 9.54 -5.02 10.20
C VAL A 74 9.19 -4.01 9.12
N GLU A 75 7.99 -4.16 8.56
CA GLU A 75 7.46 -3.31 7.49
C GLU A 75 6.13 -2.63 7.89
N ASN A 76 5.76 -2.69 9.17
CA ASN A 76 4.59 -2.03 9.73
C ASN A 76 4.96 -1.41 11.07
N THR A 77 4.47 -0.20 11.35
CA THR A 77 4.77 0.51 12.60
C THR A 77 4.30 -0.23 13.85
N GLU A 78 3.29 -1.10 13.74
CA GLU A 78 2.79 -1.93 14.84
C GLU A 78 3.85 -2.91 15.35
N LYS A 79 4.76 -3.36 14.47
CA LYS A 79 5.85 -4.28 14.81
C LYS A 79 7.15 -3.58 15.17
N LEU A 80 7.14 -2.25 15.34
CA LEU A 80 8.32 -1.53 15.79
C LEU A 80 8.65 -1.89 17.25
N PRO A 81 9.93 -2.13 17.58
CA PRO A 81 10.33 -2.41 18.96
C PRO A 81 10.16 -1.20 19.89
N SER A 82 10.15 0.02 19.33
CA SER A 82 9.96 1.27 20.05
C SER A 82 9.54 2.38 19.09
N MET A 83 8.72 3.31 19.56
CA MET A 83 8.35 4.53 18.82
C MET A 83 9.53 5.47 18.59
N SER A 84 10.64 5.32 19.32
CA SER A 84 11.88 6.04 19.02
C SER A 84 12.41 5.74 17.62
N SER A 85 12.09 4.57 17.06
CA SER A 85 12.48 4.16 15.69
C SER A 85 11.53 4.67 14.59
N PHE A 86 10.44 5.36 14.95
CA PHE A 86 9.43 5.82 13.99
C PHE A 86 10.01 6.78 12.95
N GLY A 87 10.90 7.68 13.37
CA GLY A 87 11.54 8.64 12.46
C GLY A 87 12.35 7.94 11.36
N GLN A 88 13.11 6.90 11.71
CA GLN A 88 13.85 6.07 10.76
C GLN A 88 12.90 5.30 9.85
N PHE A 89 11.81 4.75 10.39
CA PHE A 89 10.79 4.05 9.60
C PHE A 89 10.13 4.97 8.57
N ALA A 90 9.65 6.14 9.00
CA ALA A 90 9.03 7.12 8.10
C ALA A 90 10.02 7.59 7.02
N ASN A 91 11.29 7.82 7.37
CA ASN A 91 12.30 8.18 6.39
C ASN A 91 12.58 7.06 5.38
N ALA A 92 12.60 5.80 5.82
CA ALA A 92 12.75 4.66 4.92
C ALA A 92 11.62 4.61 3.88
N THR A 93 10.37 4.85 4.27
CA THR A 93 9.25 4.83 3.31
C THR A 93 9.39 5.82 2.15
N LYS A 94 10.18 6.89 2.29
CA LYS A 94 10.46 7.83 1.19
C LYS A 94 11.23 7.19 0.02
N LEU A 95 11.95 6.10 0.28
CA LEU A 95 12.70 5.35 -0.73
C LEU A 95 11.82 4.36 -1.49
N MET A 96 10.59 4.13 -1.03
CA MET A 96 9.65 3.25 -1.71
C MET A 96 9.11 3.94 -2.96
N GLN A 97 9.27 3.29 -4.12
CA GLN A 97 8.79 3.80 -5.38
C GLN A 97 7.69 2.89 -5.94
N ALA A 98 6.53 3.48 -6.25
CA ALA A 98 5.40 2.79 -6.90
C ALA A 98 5.49 2.79 -8.44
N LEU A 99 6.61 3.24 -9.00
CA LEU A 99 6.78 3.62 -10.41
C LEU A 99 6.60 2.48 -11.42
N SER A 100 6.69 1.20 -11.02
CA SER A 100 6.67 0.07 -11.95
C SER A 100 5.28 -0.27 -12.52
N VAL A 101 4.18 0.14 -11.90
CA VAL A 101 2.82 -0.32 -12.31
C VAL A 101 2.07 0.70 -13.17
N LEU A 102 2.43 1.98 -13.14
CA LEU A 102 1.76 3.02 -13.94
C LEU A 102 2.14 3.00 -15.43
N GLN A 103 3.05 2.11 -15.85
CA GLN A 103 3.47 1.98 -17.26
C GLN A 103 2.61 0.99 -18.06
N HIS A 104 1.74 0.20 -17.41
CA HIS A 104 0.91 -0.80 -18.10
C HIS A 104 -0.54 -0.33 -18.12
N ARG A 105 -0.93 0.25 -19.27
CA ARG A 105 -2.32 0.56 -19.59
C ARG A 105 -3.09 -0.76 -19.69
N PRO A 106 -4.27 -0.90 -19.06
CA PRO A 106 -5.15 -2.05 -19.34
C PRO A 106 -5.50 -2.00 -20.83
N THR A 107 -5.25 -3.10 -21.54
CA THR A 107 -5.76 -3.35 -22.90
C THR A 107 -7.23 -3.66 -22.88
#